data_AF-K2F434-F1
#
_entry.id   AF-K2F434-F1
#
_cell.length_a   1.000
_cell.length_b   1.000
_cell.length_c   1.000
_cell.angle_alpha   90.00
_cell.angle_beta   90.00
_cell.angle_gamma   90.00
#
_symmetry.space_group_name_H-M   'P 1'
#
loop_
_entity.id
_entity.type
_entity.pdbx_description
1 polymer ?
#
loop_
_entity_poly.entity_id
_entity_poly.type
_entity_poly.pdbx_seq_one_letter_code
_entity_poly.pdbx_strand_id
1 'polypeptide(L)'
;MDLIIEAALESKQNKLRLVIIAHIKIEKLKRFFRMAHELNIIDYKKYISFQADLREISKNTNNWISYLKNSKVIASENPTQD
;
A
#
# COMPACT_ATOMS: atom_id res chain seq x y z
N MET A 1 8.25 0.58 7.83
CA MET A 1 8.44 -0.68 7.06
C MET A 1 7.68 -1.83 7.71
N ASP A 2 7.50 -1.79 9.02
CA ASP A 2 6.91 -2.82 9.87
C ASP A 2 5.59 -3.37 9.33
N LEU A 3 4.65 -2.52 8.90
CA LEU A 3 3.34 -2.98 8.39
C LEU A 3 3.41 -3.95 7.20
N ILE A 4 4.35 -3.77 6.27
CA ILE A 4 4.48 -4.67 5.11
C ILE A 4 5.16 -5.98 5.52
N ILE A 5 6.11 -5.91 6.44
CA ILE A 5 6.80 -7.09 7.00
C ILE A 5 5.82 -7.91 7.84
N GLU A 6 5.09 -7.27 8.75
CA GLU A 6 4.00 -7.86 9.53
C GLU A 6 2.95 -8.48 8.61
N ALA A 7 2.53 -7.77 7.57
CA ALA A 7 1.57 -8.30 6.60
C ALA A 7 2.07 -9.59 5.95
N ALA A 8 3.37 -9.69 5.62
CA ALA A 8 3.94 -10.88 4.99
C ALA A 8 3.89 -12.12 5.91
N LEU A 9 4.00 -11.92 7.22
CA LEU A 9 4.03 -12.97 8.25
C LEU A 9 2.64 -13.30 8.83
N GLU A 10 1.62 -12.53 8.49
CA GLU A 10 0.27 -12.65 9.03
C GLU A 10 -0.67 -13.52 8.18
N SER A 11 -1.75 -13.97 8.83
CA SER A 11 -2.84 -14.69 8.17
C SER A 11 -3.50 -13.83 7.08
N LYS A 12 -4.12 -14.47 6.07
CA LYS A 12 -4.71 -13.78 4.90
C LYS A 12 -5.73 -12.68 5.30
N GLN A 13 -6.49 -12.89 6.38
CA GLN A 13 -7.46 -11.91 6.87
C GLN A 13 -6.79 -10.67 7.47
N ASN A 14 -5.75 -10.85 8.30
CA ASN A 14 -5.01 -9.75 8.90
C ASN A 14 -4.09 -9.04 7.89
N LYS A 15 -3.53 -9.79 6.93
CA LYS A 15 -2.71 -9.28 5.83
C LYS A 15 -3.40 -8.16 5.07
N LEU A 16 -4.67 -8.33 4.68
CA LEU A 16 -5.41 -7.29 3.97
C LEU A 16 -5.52 -5.99 4.78
N ARG A 17 -5.81 -6.08 6.08
CA ARG A 17 -5.91 -4.92 6.97
C ARG A 17 -4.58 -4.16 7.02
N LEU A 18 -3.48 -4.89 7.21
CA LEU A 18 -2.14 -4.31 7.33
C LEU A 18 -1.69 -3.63 6.03
N VAL A 19 -1.95 -4.26 4.87
CA VAL A 19 -1.62 -3.69 3.56
C VAL A 19 -2.44 -2.41 3.28
N ILE A 20 -3.72 -2.36 3.68
CA ILE A 20 -4.53 -1.13 3.56
C ILE A 20 -3.95 0.01 4.42
N ILE A 21 -3.57 -0.29 5.66
CA ILE A 21 -2.97 0.73 6.54
C ILE A 21 -1.64 1.22 5.96
N ALA A 22 -0.82 0.31 5.41
CA ALA A 22 0.42 0.68 4.74
C ALA A 22 0.16 1.62 3.54
N HIS A 23 -0.85 1.31 2.71
CA HIS A 23 -1.25 2.16 1.58
C HIS A 23 -1.61 3.57 2.03
N ILE A 24 -2.44 3.71 3.07
CA ILE A 24 -2.81 5.03 3.62
C ILE A 24 -1.56 5.81 4.08
N LYS A 25 -0.60 5.15 4.74
CA LYS A 25 0.65 5.79 5.15
C LYS A 25 1.50 6.25 3.96
N ILE A 26 1.54 5.47 2.86
CA ILE A 26 2.24 5.84 1.62
C ILE A 26 1.60 7.10 1.01
N GLU A 27 0.28 7.18 0.93
CA GLU A 27 -0.41 8.36 0.39
C GLU A 27 -0.20 9.61 1.26
N LYS A 28 -0.19 9.45 2.59
CA LYS A 28 0.20 10.54 3.51
C LYS A 28 1.63 11.03 3.24
N LEU A 29 2.56 10.10 3.03
CA LEU A 29 3.96 10.44 2.78
C LEU A 29 4.14 11.19 1.44
N LYS A 30 3.44 10.79 0.38
CA LYS A 30 3.41 11.55 -0.88
C LYS A 30 2.93 12.99 -0.67
N ARG A 31 1.87 13.18 0.14
CA ARG A 31 1.35 14.52 0.46
C ARG A 31 2.37 15.33 1.25
N PHE A 32 3.07 14.73 2.21
CA PHE A 32 4.13 15.41 2.97
C PHE A 32 5.29 15.85 2.08
N PHE A 33 5.79 14.99 1.18
CA PHE A 33 6.86 15.39 0.26
C PHE A 33 6.42 16.46 -0.74
N ARG A 34 5.16 16.43 -1.19
CA ARG A 34 4.59 17.52 -2.00
C ARG A 34 4.58 18.84 -1.24
N MET A 35 4.09 18.85 0.00
CA MET A 35 4.09 20.06 0.82
C MET A 35 5.51 20.54 1.13
N ALA A 36 6.45 19.63 1.41
CA ALA A 36 7.85 19.97 1.63
C ALA A 36 8.47 20.67 0.41
N HIS A 37 8.14 20.22 -0.79
CA HIS A 37 8.56 20.89 -2.03
C HIS A 37 7.87 22.25 -2.21
N GLU A 38 6.56 22.32 -2.01
CA GLU A 38 5.78 23.58 -2.11
C GLU A 38 6.25 24.65 -1.11
N LEU A 39 6.76 24.22 0.06
CA LEU A 39 7.34 25.08 1.09
C LEU A 39 8.85 25.34 0.90
N ASN A 40 9.44 24.91 -0.21
CA ASN A 40 10.88 25.03 -0.53
C ASN A 40 11.82 24.38 0.52
N ILE A 41 11.34 23.38 1.27
CA ILE A 41 12.16 22.60 2.22
C ILE A 41 13.05 21.60 1.47
N ILE A 42 12.56 21.06 0.35
CA ILE A 42 13.32 20.18 -0.55
C ILE A 42 13.33 20.73 -1.97
N ASP A 43 14.44 20.49 -2.68
CA ASP A 43 14.56 20.85 -4.09
C ASP A 43 13.73 19.93 -5.00
N TYR A 44 13.52 20.39 -6.24
CA TYR A 44 12.75 19.67 -7.24
C TYR A 44 13.32 18.27 -7.56
N LYS A 45 14.66 18.12 -7.58
CA LYS A 45 15.29 16.84 -7.91
C LYS A 45 15.00 15.79 -6.83
N LYS A 46 15.09 16.16 -5.55
CA LYS A 46 14.71 15.32 -4.42
C LYS A 46 13.21 15.00 -4.45
N TYR A 47 12.37 16.01 -4.69
CA TYR A 47 10.93 15.81 -4.80
C TYR A 47 10.56 14.77 -5.87
N ILE A 48 11.13 14.89 -7.07
CA ILE A 48 10.88 13.94 -8.16
C ILE A 48 11.35 12.53 -7.82
N SER A 49 12.53 12.39 -7.19
CA SER A 49 13.03 11.10 -6.73
C SER A 49 12.05 10.45 -5.73
N PHE A 50 11.64 11.17 -4.68
CA PHE A 50 10.70 10.64 -3.69
C PHE A 50 9.33 10.31 -4.30
N GLN A 51 8.83 11.14 -5.22
CA GLN A 51 7.56 10.87 -5.90
C GLN A 51 7.62 9.63 -6.79
N ALA A 52 8.73 9.39 -7.49
CA ALA A 52 8.90 8.20 -8.32
C ALA A 52 8.81 6.93 -7.47
N ASP A 53 9.59 6.86 -6.39
CA ASP A 53 9.63 5.71 -5.48
C ASP A 53 8.26 5.47 -4.83
N LEU A 54 7.65 6.52 -4.28
CA LEU A 54 6.36 6.39 -3.60
C LEU A 54 5.20 6.04 -4.55
N ARG A 55 5.27 6.49 -5.81
CA ARG A 55 4.29 6.10 -6.83
C ARG A 55 4.39 4.61 -7.14
N GLU A 56 5.60 4.09 -7.29
CA GLU A 56 5.82 2.66 -7.53
C GLU A 56 5.38 1.80 -6.34
N ILE A 57 5.80 2.18 -5.12
CA ILE A 57 5.39 1.49 -3.89
C ILE A 57 3.86 1.49 -3.73
N SER A 58 3.21 2.62 -4.03
CA SER A 58 1.75 2.74 -4.00
C SER A 58 1.06 1.83 -5.02
N LYS A 59 1.56 1.78 -6.26
CA LYS A 59 1.06 0.88 -7.31
C LYS A 59 1.12 -0.59 -6.87
N ASN A 60 2.28 -1.02 -6.35
CA ASN A 60 2.47 -2.39 -5.90
C ASN A 60 1.57 -2.74 -4.70
N THR A 61 1.45 -1.82 -3.74
CA THR A 61 0.56 -2.00 -2.59
C THR A 61 -0.91 -2.12 -3.03
N ASN A 62 -1.35 -1.30 -3.99
CA ASN A 62 -2.69 -1.39 -4.55
C ASN A 62 -2.94 -2.72 -5.27
N ASN A 63 -1.98 -3.22 -6.04
CA ASN A 63 -2.09 -4.52 -6.68
C ASN A 63 -2.28 -5.65 -5.65
N TRP A 64 -1.56 -5.62 -4.53
CA TRP A 64 -1.75 -6.57 -3.43
C TRP A 64 -3.13 -6.45 -2.78
N ILE A 65 -3.64 -5.24 -2.57
CA ILE A 65 -5.00 -5.03 -2.06
C ILE A 65 -6.03 -5.65 -3.00
N SER A 66 -5.93 -5.39 -4.31
CA SER A 66 -6.84 -5.96 -5.31
C SER A 66 -6.80 -7.49 -5.32
N TYR A 67 -5.60 -8.07 -5.30
CA TYR A 67 -5.43 -9.53 -5.22
C TYR A 67 -6.06 -10.12 -3.95
N LEU A 68 -5.79 -9.52 -2.79
CA LEU A 68 -6.31 -9.99 -1.50
C LEU A 68 -7.83 -9.85 -1.41
N LYS A 69 -8.42 -8.79 -1.98
CA LYS A 69 -9.88 -8.63 -2.06
C LYS A 69 -10.53 -9.68 -2.96
N ASN A 70 -10.00 -9.89 -4.17
CA ASN A 70 -10.55 -10.86 -5.11
C ASN A 70 -10.42 -12.30 -4.58
N SER A 71 -9.33 -12.59 -3.87
CA SER A 71 -9.12 -13.89 -3.25
C SER A 71 -10.05 -14.19 -2.05
N LYS A 72 -10.79 -13.21 -1.52
CA LYS A 72 -11.88 -13.44 -0.55
C LYS A 72 -13.16 -13.90 -1.25
N VAL A 73 -13.46 -13.36 -2.44
CA VAL A 73 -14.67 -13.69 -3.22
C VAL A 73 -14.66 -15.17 -3.61
N ILE A 74 -13.51 -15.68 -4.06
CA ILE A 74 -13.35 -17.10 -4.44
C ILE A 74 -13.52 -18.05 -3.23
N ALA A 75 -13.15 -17.62 -2.02
CA ALA A 75 -13.27 -18.45 -0.82
C ALA A 75 -14.72 -18.52 -0.26
N SER A 76 -15.60 -17.58 -0.65
CA SER A 76 -17.02 -17.59 -0.28
C SER A 76 -17.93 -18.27 -1.31
N GLU A 77 -17.40 -18.68 -2.46
CA GLU A 77 -18.18 -19.23 -3.59
C GLU A 77 -18.07 -20.76 -3.75
N ASN A 78 -17.38 -21.46 -2.85
CA ASN A 78 -17.41 -22.93 -2.81
C ASN A 78 -18.36 -23.40 -1.68
N PRO A 79 -19.68 -23.55 -1.93
CA PRO A 79 -20.50 -24.36 -1.04
C PRO A 79 -20.04 -25.81 -1.18
N THR A 80 -19.87 -26.46 -0.04
CA THR A 80 -19.64 -27.89 0.11
C THR A 80 -20.59 -28.65 -0.83
N GLN A 81 -20.03 -29.30 -1.86
CA GLN A 81 -20.76 -30.34 -2.58
C GLN A 81 -20.65 -31.61 -1.75
N ASP A 82 -21.65 -31.81 -0.89
CA ASP A 82 -22.06 -33.13 -0.40
C ASP A 82 -23.12 -33.72 -1.35
#